data_AF-A0A1L9AZX8-F1
#
_entry.id   AF-A0A1L9AZX8-F1
#
_cell.length_a   1.000
_cell.length_b   1.000
_cell.length_c   1.000
_cell.angle_alpha   90.00
_cell.angle_beta   90.00
_cell.angle_gamma   90.00
#
_symmetry.space_group_name_H-M   'P 1'
#
loop_
_entity.id
_entity.type
_entity.pdbx_description
1 polymer ?
#
loop_
_entity_poly.entity_id
_entity_poly.type
_entity_poly.pdbx_seq_one_letter_code
_entity_poly.pdbx_strand_id
1 'polypeptide(L)'
;MRHSTLPLAALLGAALSFLPGCESTKSSSPSPSDTRAQEPTAMKAAEAWKRARVGDRVTYSFSATQSSEPRGGGTARTLGGQLTLEVVAVQQPWVWVRLAYTDEAGKPLSHPRLAQDLLLPVRADTTRPLDVPYAGTASAETPSSAGRTWEAVRYVSDQRPVDGPLRTRVYANEPGPLYLTRGLLDANTTLSGFGAAGGIQLTLRELREGSADANASVPALERPLGPGAYYDRRVEVGPAPSEQRVCFAAERGYLLRTEGPIDTNAAPCSDFSQAEPEPLEEVLLSLPMEALSSGDWPPAAAASGTRGTFTAEGRDVPALIEQRTENFEGAPRVFSETYAAEPWAPGLAGLPYEARFQPLASSTEREVAGGKRESEGGTRLVRWGSWLGGQK
;
A
#
# COMPACT_ATOMS: atom_id res chain seq x y z
N MET A 1 39.87 44.70 -7.96
CA MET A 1 40.21 44.93 -6.53
C MET A 1 38.91 45.05 -5.75
N ARG A 2 38.68 44.15 -4.74
CA ARG A 2 37.71 44.20 -3.61
C ARG A 2 36.20 44.29 -3.96
N HIS A 3 35.23 43.77 -3.22
CA HIS A 3 35.01 42.62 -2.31
C HIS A 3 33.49 42.65 -1.94
N SER A 4 32.97 41.52 -1.42
CA SER A 4 31.69 41.33 -0.69
C SER A 4 30.46 40.95 -1.54
N THR A 5 29.58 39.97 -1.23
CA THR A 5 29.44 38.94 -0.16
C THR A 5 28.37 37.92 -0.61
N LEU A 6 28.54 36.64 -0.22
CA LEU A 6 27.67 35.43 -0.32
C LEU A 6 26.31 35.58 0.45
N PRO A 7 25.28 34.67 0.36
CA PRO A 7 25.36 33.23 0.04
C PRO A 7 24.33 32.64 -0.96
N LEU A 8 24.69 31.45 -1.47
CA LEU A 8 23.86 30.51 -2.22
C LEU A 8 22.68 29.99 -1.39
N ALA A 9 21.51 29.89 -2.03
CA ALA A 9 20.44 28.97 -1.69
C ALA A 9 19.67 28.55 -2.95
N ALA A 10 19.26 27.27 -2.98
CA ALA A 10 18.26 26.62 -3.85
C ALA A 10 18.68 26.34 -5.32
N LEU A 11 18.57 25.13 -5.90
CA LEU A 11 17.98 23.84 -5.53
C LEU A 11 18.65 22.75 -6.39
N LEU A 12 19.27 21.74 -5.75
CA LEU A 12 19.74 20.50 -6.37
C LEU A 12 18.82 19.38 -5.86
N GLY A 13 18.06 18.76 -6.75
CA GLY A 13 17.09 17.70 -6.45
C GLY A 13 17.47 16.38 -7.09
N ALA A 14 18.48 15.70 -6.53
CA ALA A 14 18.71 14.27 -6.68
C ALA A 14 19.77 13.81 -5.64
N ALA A 15 19.35 13.06 -4.62
CA ALA A 15 20.23 12.24 -3.78
C ALA A 15 19.38 11.07 -3.26
N LEU A 16 19.60 9.85 -3.77
CA LEU A 16 20.48 8.84 -3.16
C LEU A 16 20.09 8.51 -1.72
N SER A 17 19.39 7.40 -1.53
CA SER A 17 19.08 6.80 -0.24
C SER A 17 19.78 5.45 -0.11
N PHE A 18 20.97 5.42 0.52
CA PHE A 18 21.49 4.26 1.27
C PHE A 18 22.59 4.66 2.31
N LEU A 19 22.20 4.68 3.60
CA LEU A 19 22.90 4.22 4.85
C LEU A 19 24.16 4.98 5.38
N PRO A 20 24.57 4.94 6.69
CA PRO A 20 24.08 4.26 7.91
C PRO A 20 23.84 5.21 9.15
N GLY A 21 23.47 4.65 10.32
CA GLY A 21 22.81 5.35 11.46
C GLY A 21 23.62 6.12 12.54
N CYS A 22 22.90 6.35 13.66
CA CYS A 22 23.17 7.14 14.90
C CYS A 22 22.72 8.62 14.80
N GLU A 23 21.85 9.20 15.66
CA GLU A 23 21.54 8.93 17.06
C GLU A 23 20.04 9.02 17.40
N SER A 24 19.69 8.17 18.36
CA SER A 24 18.47 8.12 19.15
C SER A 24 18.05 9.49 19.70
N THR A 25 16.94 10.04 19.21
CA THR A 25 16.11 10.95 20.01
C THR A 25 15.15 10.09 20.81
N LYS A 26 15.35 10.08 22.14
CA LYS A 26 14.52 9.39 23.13
C LYS A 26 13.03 9.51 22.77
N SER A 27 12.43 8.40 22.34
CA SER A 27 10.99 8.25 22.45
C SER A 27 10.66 8.35 23.93
N SER A 28 9.74 9.24 24.30
CA SER A 28 9.10 9.20 25.61
C SER A 28 8.67 7.76 25.88
N SER A 29 9.25 7.15 26.91
CA SER A 29 8.92 5.80 27.33
C SER A 29 7.40 5.71 27.51
N PRO A 30 6.70 4.70 26.95
CA PRO A 30 5.31 4.48 27.31
C PRO A 30 5.22 4.29 28.83
N SER A 31 4.15 4.81 29.44
CA SER A 31 3.90 4.52 30.85
C SER A 31 3.75 3.00 31.01
N PRO A 32 4.29 2.39 32.07
CA PRO A 32 4.20 0.94 32.29
C PRO A 32 2.76 0.41 32.38
N SER A 33 1.78 1.31 32.54
CA SER A 33 0.35 1.00 32.50
C SER A 33 -0.19 0.74 31.08
N ASP A 34 0.42 1.31 30.04
CA ASP A 34 -0.04 1.17 28.64
C ASP A 34 0.37 -0.16 28.02
N THR A 35 1.58 -0.64 28.36
CA THR A 35 2.13 -1.91 27.83
C THR A 35 1.31 -3.12 28.27
N ARG A 36 0.78 -3.08 29.50
CA ARG A 36 0.02 -4.20 30.09
C ARG A 36 -1.41 -4.32 29.54
N ALA A 37 -1.96 -3.25 28.96
CA ALA A 37 -3.28 -3.26 28.32
C ALA A 37 -3.23 -3.65 26.83
N GLN A 38 -2.06 -3.50 26.18
CA GLN A 38 -1.86 -3.82 24.76
C GLN A 38 -1.53 -5.31 24.50
N GLU A 39 -0.68 -5.94 25.33
CA GLU A 39 -0.36 -7.38 25.25
C GLU A 39 -1.61 -8.30 25.21
N PRO A 40 -2.65 -8.11 26.05
CA PRO A 40 -3.87 -8.92 26.01
C PRO A 40 -4.63 -8.79 24.68
N THR A 41 -4.56 -7.63 24.04
CA THR A 41 -5.34 -7.30 22.84
C THR A 41 -4.70 -7.91 21.59
N ALA A 42 -3.37 -7.84 21.47
CA ALA A 42 -2.62 -8.48 20.38
C ALA A 42 -2.72 -10.02 20.44
N MET A 43 -2.65 -10.61 21.64
CA MET A 43 -2.84 -12.06 21.81
C MET A 43 -4.27 -12.50 21.47
N LYS A 44 -5.29 -11.74 21.90
CA LYS A 44 -6.70 -12.01 21.55
C LYS A 44 -6.94 -11.92 20.03
N ALA A 45 -6.34 -10.94 19.35
CA ALA A 45 -6.43 -10.80 17.91
C ALA A 45 -5.74 -11.97 17.17
N ALA A 46 -4.54 -12.38 17.60
CA ALA A 46 -3.86 -13.54 17.04
C ALA A 46 -4.69 -14.83 17.18
N GLU A 47 -5.32 -15.04 18.33
CA GLU A 47 -6.23 -16.16 18.55
C GLU A 47 -7.53 -16.07 17.73
N ALA A 48 -8.00 -14.86 17.41
CA ALA A 48 -9.19 -14.67 16.58
C ALA A 48 -8.96 -15.11 15.13
N TRP A 49 -7.78 -14.82 14.55
CA TRP A 49 -7.42 -15.26 13.19
C TRP A 49 -7.42 -16.79 13.04
N LYS A 50 -7.00 -17.54 14.08
CA LYS A 50 -7.08 -19.01 14.08
C LYS A 50 -8.51 -19.54 14.02
N ARG A 51 -9.48 -18.73 14.47
CA ARG A 51 -10.91 -19.05 14.47
C ARG A 51 -11.68 -18.37 13.34
N ALA A 52 -10.97 -17.84 12.34
CA ALA A 52 -11.59 -17.22 11.17
C ALA A 52 -12.58 -18.16 10.49
N ARG A 53 -13.73 -17.63 10.07
CA ARG A 53 -14.82 -18.38 9.45
C ARG A 53 -15.17 -17.81 8.10
N VAL A 54 -15.49 -18.66 7.15
CA VAL A 54 -16.01 -18.21 5.85
C VAL A 54 -17.29 -17.40 6.09
N GLY A 55 -17.32 -16.19 5.54
CA GLY A 55 -18.40 -15.22 5.69
C GLY A 55 -18.22 -14.20 6.80
N ASP A 56 -17.16 -14.30 7.62
CA ASP A 56 -16.73 -13.21 8.51
C ASP A 56 -16.54 -11.95 7.67
N ARG A 57 -17.27 -10.89 8.00
CA ARG A 57 -17.34 -9.68 7.17
C ARG A 57 -17.37 -8.43 8.02
N VAL A 58 -16.63 -7.42 7.57
CA VAL A 58 -16.69 -6.05 8.10
C VAL A 58 -16.87 -5.08 6.94
N THR A 59 -17.78 -4.12 7.11
CA THR A 59 -18.07 -3.08 6.12
C THR A 59 -17.90 -1.72 6.78
N TYR A 60 -17.12 -0.84 6.14
CA TYR A 60 -16.93 0.56 6.52
C TYR A 60 -17.51 1.46 5.44
N SER A 61 -18.08 2.60 5.81
CA SER A 61 -18.17 3.71 4.86
C SER A 61 -16.85 4.45 4.85
N PHE A 62 -16.38 4.82 3.66
CA PHE A 62 -15.16 5.59 3.49
C PHE A 62 -15.44 6.90 2.74
N SER A 63 -14.66 7.92 3.07
CA SER A 63 -14.59 9.16 2.31
C SER A 63 -13.17 9.68 2.30
N ALA A 64 -12.65 10.01 1.13
CA ALA A 64 -11.35 10.61 0.94
C ALA A 64 -11.52 11.93 0.16
N THR A 65 -10.74 12.93 0.55
CA THR A 65 -10.70 14.23 -0.11
C THR A 65 -9.26 14.68 -0.24
N GLN A 66 -8.91 15.19 -1.41
CA GLN A 66 -7.64 15.85 -1.66
C GLN A 66 -7.92 17.22 -2.26
N SER A 67 -7.49 18.28 -1.58
CA SER A 67 -7.58 19.64 -2.09
C SER A 67 -6.68 19.81 -3.32
N SER A 68 -7.05 20.73 -4.20
CA SER A 68 -6.09 21.25 -5.18
C SER A 68 -4.98 22.03 -4.46
N GLU A 69 -3.85 22.23 -5.14
CA GLU A 69 -2.78 23.10 -4.65
C GLU A 69 -3.34 24.50 -4.32
N PRO A 70 -2.82 25.19 -3.28
CA PRO A 70 -3.31 26.51 -2.88
C PRO A 70 -3.22 27.61 -3.97
N ARG A 71 -2.43 27.39 -5.03
CA ARG A 71 -2.20 28.37 -6.12
C ARG A 71 -2.85 28.02 -7.45
N GLY A 72 -3.39 26.80 -7.59
CA GLY A 72 -4.13 26.38 -8.78
C GLY A 72 -5.59 26.22 -8.41
N GLY A 73 -6.47 27.06 -8.97
CA GLY A 73 -7.91 27.10 -8.69
C GLY A 73 -8.72 25.86 -9.13
N GLY A 74 -8.19 24.67 -8.88
CA GLY A 74 -8.86 23.40 -9.14
C GLY A 74 -9.92 23.07 -8.09
N THR A 75 -10.85 22.20 -8.47
CA THR A 75 -11.82 21.61 -7.54
C THR A 75 -11.16 20.50 -6.71
N ALA A 76 -11.52 20.39 -5.44
CA ALA A 76 -11.09 19.27 -4.61
C ALA A 76 -11.52 17.94 -5.23
N ARG A 77 -10.62 16.95 -5.25
CA ARG A 77 -10.91 15.60 -5.70
C ARG A 77 -11.46 14.81 -4.53
N THR A 78 -12.59 14.13 -4.72
CA THR A 78 -13.26 13.35 -3.68
C THR A 78 -13.55 11.94 -4.16
N LEU A 79 -13.51 10.99 -3.23
CA LEU A 79 -13.86 9.60 -3.47
C LEU A 79 -14.55 9.07 -2.22
N GLY A 80 -15.64 8.31 -2.37
CA GLY A 80 -16.37 7.77 -1.23
C GLY A 80 -17.27 6.61 -1.61
N GLY A 81 -17.68 5.86 -0.60
CA GLY A 81 -18.52 4.69 -0.73
C GLY A 81 -18.29 3.69 0.39
N GLN A 82 -18.26 2.40 0.06
CA GLN A 82 -18.13 1.31 1.03
C GLN A 82 -16.88 0.48 0.80
N LEU A 83 -16.19 0.17 1.90
CA LEU A 83 -15.06 -0.73 2.00
C LEU A 83 -15.52 -2.02 2.70
N THR A 84 -15.41 -3.17 2.02
CA THR A 84 -15.74 -4.48 2.59
C THR A 84 -14.51 -5.36 2.68
N LEU A 85 -14.31 -6.00 3.83
CA LEU A 85 -13.44 -7.16 3.99
C LEU A 85 -14.30 -8.38 4.32
N GLU A 86 -14.10 -9.49 3.61
CA GLU A 86 -14.84 -10.72 3.81
C GLU A 86 -13.91 -11.93 3.72
N VAL A 87 -13.98 -12.84 4.69
CA VAL A 87 -13.31 -14.13 4.60
C VAL A 87 -14.05 -15.01 3.60
N VAL A 88 -13.40 -15.32 2.49
CA VAL A 88 -13.99 -16.08 1.37
C VAL A 88 -13.54 -17.53 1.32
N ALA A 89 -12.40 -17.87 1.93
CA ALA A 89 -11.95 -19.24 2.10
C ALA A 89 -11.06 -19.36 3.34
N VAL A 90 -11.09 -20.52 3.98
CA VAL A 90 -10.20 -20.86 5.09
C VAL A 90 -9.60 -22.23 4.80
N GLN A 91 -8.29 -22.29 4.72
CA GLN A 91 -7.54 -23.52 4.58
C GLN A 91 -6.27 -23.38 5.41
N GLN A 92 -6.36 -23.80 6.67
CA GLN A 92 -5.31 -23.57 7.66
C GLN A 92 -3.93 -24.02 7.13
N PRO A 93 -2.88 -23.20 7.30
CA PRO A 93 -2.84 -22.00 8.16
C PRO A 93 -3.32 -20.69 7.49
N TRP A 94 -3.90 -20.76 6.29
CA TRP A 94 -4.22 -19.60 5.47
C TRP A 94 -5.71 -19.23 5.54
N VAL A 95 -5.97 -17.92 5.55
CA VAL A 95 -7.29 -17.31 5.50
C VAL A 95 -7.31 -16.36 4.31
N TRP A 96 -8.23 -16.54 3.37
CA TRP A 96 -8.36 -15.69 2.19
C TRP A 96 -9.42 -14.64 2.46
N VAL A 97 -8.98 -13.39 2.46
CA VAL A 97 -9.84 -12.22 2.64
C VAL A 97 -10.02 -11.53 1.30
N ARG A 98 -11.27 -11.34 0.89
CA ARG A 98 -11.63 -10.48 -0.23
C ARG A 98 -11.80 -9.06 0.27
N LEU A 99 -11.17 -8.14 -0.43
CA LEU A 99 -11.21 -6.70 -0.20
C LEU A 99 -11.90 -6.03 -1.38
N ALA A 100 -12.93 -5.22 -1.13
CA ALA A 100 -13.66 -4.52 -2.16
C ALA A 100 -13.98 -3.08 -1.77
N TYR A 101 -13.79 -2.15 -2.71
CA TYR A 101 -14.28 -0.79 -2.62
C TYR A 101 -15.43 -0.62 -3.62
N THR A 102 -16.56 -0.11 -3.15
CA THR A 102 -17.79 0.05 -3.94
C THR A 102 -18.41 1.41 -3.69
N ASP A 103 -19.30 1.85 -4.57
CA ASP A 103 -20.16 2.99 -4.29
C ASP A 103 -21.21 2.65 -3.21
N GLU A 104 -22.03 3.62 -2.83
CA GLU A 104 -23.08 3.41 -1.82
C GLU A 104 -24.17 2.40 -2.26
N ALA A 105 -24.29 2.12 -3.57
CA ALA A 105 -25.20 1.13 -4.11
C ALA A 105 -24.55 -0.27 -4.23
N GLY A 106 -23.30 -0.43 -3.77
CA GLY A 106 -22.54 -1.68 -3.85
C GLY A 106 -22.00 -1.99 -5.25
N LYS A 107 -21.94 -1.02 -6.16
CA LYS A 107 -21.35 -1.18 -7.49
C LYS A 107 -19.85 -0.89 -7.46
N PRO A 108 -19.05 -1.49 -8.37
CA PRO A 108 -17.64 -1.15 -8.51
C PRO A 108 -17.43 0.36 -8.71
N LEU A 109 -16.39 0.91 -8.08
CA LEU A 109 -16.01 2.30 -8.31
C LEU A 109 -15.52 2.51 -9.74
N SER A 110 -15.73 3.70 -10.28
CA SER A 110 -15.19 4.07 -11.60
C SER A 110 -13.68 4.23 -11.61
N HIS A 111 -13.07 4.49 -10.46
CA HIS A 111 -11.64 4.72 -10.34
C HIS A 111 -10.86 3.41 -10.55
N PRO A 112 -9.99 3.29 -11.58
CA PRO A 112 -9.36 2.03 -11.94
C PRO A 112 -8.63 1.33 -10.79
N ARG A 113 -7.91 2.08 -9.93
CA ARG A 113 -7.26 1.53 -8.73
C ARG A 113 -8.17 0.76 -7.78
N LEU A 114 -9.42 1.18 -7.63
CA LEU A 114 -10.34 0.60 -6.64
C LEU A 114 -11.54 -0.11 -7.30
N ALA A 115 -11.50 -0.28 -8.62
CA ALA A 115 -12.61 -0.84 -9.40
C ALA A 115 -12.74 -2.36 -9.31
N GLN A 116 -11.75 -3.06 -8.76
CA GLN A 116 -11.70 -4.52 -8.72
C GLN A 116 -11.56 -5.04 -7.29
N ASP A 117 -12.19 -6.18 -7.05
CA ASP A 117 -11.97 -6.97 -5.83
C ASP A 117 -10.52 -7.45 -5.78
N LEU A 118 -9.89 -7.24 -4.63
CA LEU A 118 -8.53 -7.66 -4.30
C LEU A 118 -8.57 -8.86 -3.36
N LEU A 119 -7.57 -9.73 -3.49
CA LEU A 119 -7.44 -10.91 -2.65
C LEU A 119 -6.23 -10.78 -1.72
N LEU A 120 -6.44 -11.12 -0.46
CA LEU A 120 -5.47 -11.01 0.61
C LEU A 120 -5.41 -12.36 1.37
N PRO A 121 -4.44 -13.23 1.05
CA PRO A 121 -4.16 -14.40 1.87
C PRO A 121 -3.40 -13.97 3.13
N VAL A 122 -3.94 -14.33 4.29
CA VAL A 122 -3.40 -14.02 5.62
C VAL A 122 -3.05 -15.31 6.32
N ARG A 123 -1.84 -15.37 6.87
CA ARG A 123 -1.40 -16.47 7.72
C ARG A 123 -1.96 -16.30 9.12
N ALA A 124 -2.66 -17.31 9.63
CA ALA A 124 -3.39 -17.26 10.90
C ALA A 124 -2.58 -17.77 12.10
N ASP A 125 -1.57 -18.62 11.89
CA ASP A 125 -0.69 -19.11 12.96
C ASP A 125 0.31 -18.03 13.42
N THR A 126 0.78 -18.19 14.66
CA THR A 126 1.79 -17.30 15.23
C THR A 126 3.19 -17.78 14.84
N THR A 127 3.81 -17.10 13.88
CA THR A 127 5.20 -17.35 13.45
C THR A 127 6.22 -16.55 14.25
N ARG A 128 5.84 -15.33 14.67
CA ARG A 128 6.64 -14.41 15.48
C ARG A 128 5.76 -13.44 16.28
N PRO A 129 6.27 -12.76 17.32
CA PRO A 129 5.57 -11.63 17.92
C PRO A 129 5.41 -10.52 16.88
N LEU A 130 4.17 -10.08 16.66
CA LEU A 130 3.83 -8.91 15.86
C LEU A 130 2.97 -8.02 16.72
N ASP A 131 3.56 -6.96 17.26
CA ASP A 131 2.83 -5.95 18.01
C ASP A 131 3.31 -4.58 17.56
N VAL A 132 2.44 -3.87 16.83
CA VAL A 132 2.65 -2.48 16.44
C VAL A 132 1.78 -1.64 17.37
N PRO A 133 2.38 -0.92 18.33
CA PRO A 133 1.63 -0.07 19.25
C PRO A 133 0.79 0.95 18.47
N TYR A 134 -0.41 1.21 18.96
CA TYR A 134 -1.23 2.29 18.42
C TYR A 134 -0.56 3.63 18.69
N ALA A 135 -0.47 4.48 17.66
CA ALA A 135 0.16 5.78 17.76
C ALA A 135 -0.79 6.82 18.37
N GLY A 136 -0.27 7.66 19.28
CA GLY A 136 -0.97 8.80 19.84
C GLY A 136 -1.45 8.60 21.28
N THR A 137 -2.13 9.61 21.81
CA THR A 137 -2.67 9.62 23.17
C THR A 137 -3.94 8.78 23.25
N ALA A 138 -3.98 7.83 24.19
CA ALA A 138 -5.11 6.94 24.41
C ALA A 138 -6.18 7.56 25.33
N SER A 139 -7.46 7.40 25.01
CA SER A 139 -8.58 7.71 25.90
C SER A 139 -9.71 6.69 25.73
N ALA A 140 -10.26 6.19 26.84
CA ALA A 140 -11.40 5.28 26.81
C ALA A 140 -12.68 6.00 26.35
N GLU A 141 -13.52 5.32 25.59
CA GLU A 141 -14.81 5.84 25.12
C GLU A 141 -15.83 4.74 24.84
N THR A 142 -17.11 5.14 24.67
CA THR A 142 -18.25 4.24 24.43
C THR A 142 -19.05 4.59 23.16
N PRO A 143 -18.46 4.46 21.97
CA PRO A 143 -19.12 4.83 20.72
C PRO A 143 -20.26 3.86 20.37
N SER A 144 -21.28 4.38 19.69
CA SER A 144 -22.35 3.57 19.08
C SER A 144 -22.09 3.45 17.58
N SER A 145 -21.91 2.22 17.08
CA SER A 145 -21.63 1.94 15.67
C SER A 145 -22.11 0.54 15.29
N ALA A 146 -22.53 0.37 14.03
CA ALA A 146 -23.13 -0.86 13.51
C ALA A 146 -24.26 -1.42 14.40
N GLY A 147 -25.12 -0.55 14.92
CA GLY A 147 -26.28 -0.92 15.74
C GLY A 147 -25.98 -1.39 17.17
N ARG A 148 -24.73 -1.23 17.66
CA ARG A 148 -24.35 -1.58 19.03
C ARG A 148 -23.43 -0.53 19.67
N THR A 149 -23.41 -0.53 21.00
CA THR A 149 -22.44 0.23 21.80
C THR A 149 -21.18 -0.59 22.02
N TRP A 150 -20.03 0.06 21.98
CA TRP A 150 -18.72 -0.57 22.13
C TRP A 150 -18.00 -0.02 23.35
N GLU A 151 -17.27 -0.86 24.06
CA GLU A 151 -16.16 -0.39 24.89
C GLU A 151 -14.93 -0.25 24.00
N ALA A 152 -14.39 0.96 23.90
CA ALA A 152 -13.35 1.27 22.93
C ALA A 152 -12.27 2.18 23.51
N VAL A 153 -11.14 2.24 22.81
CA VAL A 153 -10.05 3.19 23.06
C VAL A 153 -9.83 4.03 21.81
N ARG A 154 -9.87 5.35 22.00
CA ARG A 154 -9.48 6.34 21.00
C ARG A 154 -8.00 6.64 21.13
N TYR A 155 -7.31 6.71 20.00
CA TYR A 155 -5.94 7.18 19.89
C TYR A 155 -5.91 8.44 19.03
N VAL A 156 -5.28 9.50 19.54
CA VAL A 156 -5.11 10.78 18.82
C VAL A 156 -3.64 11.13 18.70
N SER A 157 -3.16 11.30 17.46
CA SER A 157 -1.81 11.77 17.14
C SER A 157 -1.90 13.05 16.31
N ASP A 158 -1.52 14.18 16.90
CA ASP A 158 -1.53 15.48 16.23
C ASP A 158 -0.10 15.87 15.83
N GLN A 159 0.23 15.66 14.55
CA GLN A 159 1.54 16.02 13.99
C GLN A 159 1.50 17.35 13.22
N ARG A 160 0.37 18.07 13.24
CA ARG A 160 0.22 19.35 12.52
C ARG A 160 1.25 20.42 12.94
N PRO A 161 1.71 20.49 14.21
CA PRO A 161 2.77 21.44 14.59
C PRO A 161 4.11 21.25 13.86
N VAL A 162 4.34 20.08 13.24
CA VAL A 162 5.54 19.74 12.45
C VAL A 162 5.18 19.37 11.01
N ASP A 163 4.13 20.00 10.47
CA ASP A 163 3.62 19.80 9.11
C ASP A 163 3.16 18.36 8.80
N GLY A 164 2.82 17.59 9.84
CA GLY A 164 2.25 16.25 9.72
C GLY A 164 0.72 16.21 9.85
N PRO A 165 0.11 15.01 9.72
CA PRO A 165 -1.34 14.86 9.81
C PRO A 165 -1.87 14.90 11.25
N LEU A 166 -3.15 15.20 11.40
CA LEU A 166 -3.93 14.81 12.58
C LEU A 166 -4.54 13.43 12.30
N ARG A 167 -4.21 12.44 13.14
CA ARG A 167 -4.75 11.09 13.06
C ARG A 167 -5.59 10.79 14.28
N THR A 168 -6.73 10.18 14.05
CA THR A 168 -7.63 9.66 15.09
C THR A 168 -8.03 8.25 14.71
N ARG A 169 -7.94 7.32 15.67
CA ARG A 169 -8.36 5.93 15.50
C ARG A 169 -9.17 5.51 16.72
N VAL A 170 -10.18 4.68 16.52
CA VAL A 170 -11.02 4.14 17.58
C VAL A 170 -11.08 2.64 17.42
N TYR A 171 -10.64 1.91 18.44
CA TYR A 171 -10.60 0.44 18.42
C TYR A 171 -11.47 -0.14 19.53
N ALA A 172 -12.25 -1.16 19.21
CA ALA A 172 -13.00 -1.96 20.17
C ALA A 172 -12.06 -2.80 21.05
N ASN A 173 -12.35 -2.84 22.36
CA ASN A 173 -11.63 -3.71 23.31
C ASN A 173 -11.93 -5.19 23.06
N GLU A 174 -13.15 -5.50 22.63
CA GLU A 174 -13.61 -6.84 22.27
C GLU A 174 -14.04 -6.88 20.79
N PRO A 175 -13.12 -7.23 19.88
CA PRO A 175 -13.32 -6.98 18.45
C PRO A 175 -14.34 -7.93 17.80
N GLY A 176 -14.52 -9.16 18.28
CA GLY A 176 -15.33 -10.16 17.57
C GLY A 176 -14.85 -10.30 16.10
N PRO A 177 -15.75 -10.24 15.09
CA PRO A 177 -15.39 -10.21 13.66
C PRO A 177 -14.49 -9.05 13.21
N LEU A 178 -14.34 -7.99 14.02
CA LEU A 178 -13.43 -6.86 13.72
C LEU A 178 -11.94 -7.25 13.82
N TYR A 179 -11.60 -8.51 14.09
CA TYR A 179 -10.22 -8.98 14.05
C TYR A 179 -9.55 -8.76 12.68
N LEU A 180 -10.35 -8.68 11.60
CA LEU A 180 -9.89 -8.35 10.25
C LEU A 180 -9.20 -6.98 10.17
N THR A 181 -9.50 -6.06 11.09
CA THR A 181 -8.98 -4.69 11.16
C THR A 181 -8.57 -4.31 12.60
N ARG A 182 -8.11 -5.29 13.38
CA ARG A 182 -7.64 -5.10 14.77
C ARG A 182 -8.64 -4.41 15.70
N GLY A 183 -9.94 -4.50 15.41
CA GLY A 183 -11.00 -3.87 16.19
C GLY A 183 -11.42 -2.48 15.72
N LEU A 184 -10.98 -2.00 14.55
CA LEU A 184 -11.24 -0.64 14.09
C LEU A 184 -12.76 -0.35 13.99
N LEU A 185 -13.20 0.70 14.68
CA LEU A 185 -14.56 1.24 14.63
C LEU A 185 -14.64 2.51 13.79
N ASP A 186 -13.65 3.39 13.96
CA ASP A 186 -13.57 4.68 13.27
C ASP A 186 -12.10 5.07 13.08
N ALA A 187 -11.78 5.59 11.90
CA ALA A 187 -10.48 6.16 11.58
C ALA A 187 -10.68 7.47 10.85
N ASN A 188 -9.92 8.49 11.25
CA ASN A 188 -9.85 9.75 10.54
C ASN A 188 -8.39 10.21 10.43
N THR A 189 -8.00 10.67 9.25
CA THR A 189 -6.72 11.33 9.01
C THR A 189 -6.98 12.64 8.29
N THR A 190 -6.74 13.74 8.98
CA THR A 190 -6.82 15.09 8.42
C THR A 190 -5.43 15.52 7.99
N LEU A 191 -5.30 15.89 6.72
CA LEU A 191 -4.11 16.48 6.13
C LEU A 191 -4.23 18.00 6.21
N SER A 192 -3.26 18.64 6.86
CA SER A 192 -3.16 20.11 6.90
C SER A 192 -1.69 20.51 6.93
N GLY A 193 -1.21 21.21 5.90
CA GLY A 193 0.18 21.66 5.78
C GLY A 193 0.58 21.93 4.33
N PHE A 194 1.76 22.50 4.10
CA PHE A 194 2.32 22.90 2.80
C PHE A 194 1.88 22.03 1.61
N GLY A 195 0.89 22.50 0.83
CA GLY A 195 0.49 21.90 -0.44
C GLY A 195 -0.50 20.73 -0.38
N ALA A 196 -0.83 20.21 0.81
CA ALA A 196 -1.79 19.11 0.97
C ALA A 196 -2.85 19.47 2.01
N ALA A 197 -4.10 19.68 1.56
CA ALA A 197 -5.27 19.69 2.42
C ALA A 197 -6.24 18.57 2.03
N GLY A 198 -7.05 18.15 2.99
CA GLY A 198 -8.01 17.07 2.81
C GLY A 198 -7.88 16.02 3.90
N GLY A 199 -8.19 14.78 3.57
CA GLY A 199 -8.14 13.70 4.54
C GLY A 199 -8.90 12.48 4.10
N ILE A 200 -8.86 11.47 4.96
CA ILE A 200 -9.61 10.23 4.79
C ILE A 200 -10.30 9.84 6.08
N GLN A 201 -11.51 9.31 5.95
CA GLN A 201 -12.30 8.75 7.03
C GLN A 201 -12.77 7.34 6.68
N LEU A 202 -12.77 6.46 7.68
CA LEU A 202 -13.47 5.18 7.71
C LEU A 202 -14.35 5.12 8.93
N THR A 203 -15.60 4.69 8.77
CA THR A 203 -16.53 4.49 9.88
C THR A 203 -17.26 3.17 9.70
N LEU A 204 -17.23 2.33 10.74
CA LEU A 204 -17.86 1.01 10.73
C LEU A 204 -19.37 1.13 10.45
N ARG A 205 -19.87 0.33 9.52
CA ARG A 205 -21.29 0.27 9.13
C ARG A 205 -21.95 -1.03 9.56
N GLU A 206 -21.27 -2.13 9.28
CA GLU A 206 -21.81 -3.47 9.48
C GLU A 206 -20.68 -4.41 9.87
N LEU A 207 -21.02 -5.38 10.71
CA LEU A 207 -20.22 -6.56 10.94
C LEU A 207 -21.11 -7.79 10.89
N ARG A 208 -20.57 -8.90 10.39
CA ARG A 208 -21.24 -10.18 10.31
C ARG A 208 -20.25 -11.28 10.64
N GLU A 209 -20.66 -12.20 11.50
CA GLU A 209 -19.90 -13.41 11.79
C GLU A 209 -20.23 -14.47 10.75
N GLY A 210 -19.19 -15.17 10.28
CA GLY A 210 -19.29 -16.27 9.35
C GLY A 210 -19.77 -17.57 10.00
N SER A 211 -19.98 -18.58 9.17
CA SER A 211 -20.37 -19.91 9.64
C SER A 211 -19.13 -20.80 9.81
N ALA A 212 -19.07 -21.52 10.93
CA ALA A 212 -18.00 -22.50 11.19
C ALA A 212 -18.09 -23.72 10.26
N ASP A 213 -19.28 -23.99 9.70
CA ASP A 213 -19.54 -25.13 8.82
C ASP A 213 -19.40 -24.77 7.33
N ALA A 214 -19.18 -23.50 7.02
CA ALA A 214 -19.02 -23.05 5.64
C ALA A 214 -17.61 -23.37 5.13
N ASN A 215 -17.56 -24.19 4.07
CA ASN A 215 -16.35 -24.47 3.32
C ASN A 215 -16.46 -23.87 1.92
N ALA A 216 -15.41 -23.20 1.48
CA ALA A 216 -15.32 -22.58 0.16
C ALA A 216 -13.96 -22.89 -0.46
N SER A 217 -13.93 -23.06 -1.79
CA SER A 217 -12.70 -23.30 -2.53
C SER A 217 -11.77 -22.09 -2.47
N VAL A 218 -10.48 -22.35 -2.33
CA VAL A 218 -9.45 -21.30 -2.37
C VAL A 218 -9.49 -20.57 -3.71
N PRO A 219 -9.71 -19.24 -3.72
CA PRO A 219 -9.70 -18.47 -4.96
C PRO A 219 -8.27 -18.31 -5.51
N ALA A 220 -8.16 -18.22 -6.84
CA ALA A 220 -6.90 -17.94 -7.50
C ALA A 220 -6.41 -16.50 -7.19
N LEU A 221 -5.11 -16.33 -6.98
CA LEU A 221 -4.47 -15.04 -6.74
C LEU A 221 -4.29 -14.24 -8.05
N GLU A 222 -5.38 -13.99 -8.77
CA GLU A 222 -5.34 -13.21 -10.01
C GLU A 222 -5.08 -11.72 -9.76
N ARG A 223 -5.67 -11.17 -8.69
CA ARG A 223 -5.56 -9.76 -8.27
C ARG A 223 -5.17 -9.67 -6.79
N PRO A 224 -3.93 -10.07 -6.43
CA PRO A 224 -3.49 -9.99 -5.05
C PRO A 224 -3.34 -8.51 -4.64
N LEU A 225 -3.79 -8.15 -3.44
CA LEU A 225 -3.41 -6.88 -2.81
C LEU A 225 -1.88 -6.80 -2.68
N GLY A 226 -1.26 -7.94 -2.44
CA GLY A 226 0.18 -8.10 -2.38
C GLY A 226 0.52 -9.47 -1.82
N PRO A 227 0.05 -9.79 -0.60
CA PRO A 227 0.39 -11.03 0.09
C PRO A 227 0.18 -12.27 -0.75
N GLY A 228 1.14 -13.18 -0.66
CA GLY A 228 1.16 -14.41 -1.44
C GLY A 228 1.64 -14.25 -2.89
N ALA A 229 2.01 -13.03 -3.29
CA ALA A 229 2.61 -12.72 -4.57
C ALA A 229 3.96 -12.01 -4.42
N TYR A 230 4.69 -11.96 -5.53
CA TYR A 230 5.99 -11.32 -5.66
C TYR A 230 6.18 -10.75 -7.06
N TYR A 231 7.14 -9.86 -7.20
CA TYR A 231 7.67 -9.47 -8.50
C TYR A 231 9.17 -9.22 -8.47
N ASP A 232 9.81 -9.46 -9.61
CA ASP A 232 11.23 -9.27 -9.84
C ASP A 232 11.40 -8.05 -10.75
N ARG A 233 12.34 -7.17 -10.39
CA ARG A 233 12.72 -6.02 -11.20
C ARG A 233 14.22 -6.00 -11.43
N ARG A 234 14.60 -5.64 -12.65
CA ARG A 234 15.98 -5.33 -13.01
C ARG A 234 16.20 -3.83 -12.82
N VAL A 235 17.24 -3.48 -12.08
CA VAL A 235 17.69 -2.11 -11.83
C VAL A 235 19.00 -1.92 -12.57
N GLU A 236 19.00 -1.02 -13.55
CA GLU A 236 20.12 -0.77 -14.47
C GLU A 236 20.89 0.50 -14.08
N VAL A 237 21.17 0.69 -12.78
CA VAL A 237 21.90 1.87 -12.30
C VAL A 237 23.37 1.52 -12.10
N GLY A 238 24.26 2.30 -12.71
CA GLY A 238 25.71 2.13 -12.56
C GLY A 238 26.29 0.99 -13.42
N PRO A 239 27.53 0.55 -13.15
CA PRO A 239 28.26 -0.37 -14.04
C PRO A 239 27.77 -1.83 -14.00
N ALA A 240 26.91 -2.19 -13.04
CA ALA A 240 26.44 -3.56 -12.85
C ALA A 240 24.92 -3.56 -12.59
N PRO A 241 24.10 -3.93 -13.60
CA PRO A 241 22.68 -4.17 -13.39
C PRO A 241 22.45 -5.22 -12.31
N SER A 242 21.43 -5.00 -11.47
CA SER A 242 21.04 -5.95 -10.42
C SER A 242 19.58 -6.33 -10.55
N GLU A 243 19.25 -7.57 -10.21
CA GLU A 243 17.87 -8.03 -10.10
C GLU A 243 17.47 -8.11 -8.63
N GLN A 244 16.32 -7.55 -8.34
CA GLN A 244 15.74 -7.49 -7.00
C GLN A 244 14.36 -8.12 -7.02
N ARG A 245 14.03 -8.84 -5.96
CA ARG A 245 12.69 -9.38 -5.72
C ARG A 245 12.01 -8.60 -4.61
N VAL A 246 10.76 -8.24 -4.85
CA VAL A 246 9.85 -7.68 -3.85
C VAL A 246 8.83 -8.75 -3.50
N CYS A 247 8.71 -9.00 -2.20
CA CYS A 247 7.90 -10.07 -1.62
C CYS A 247 6.88 -9.50 -0.66
N PHE A 248 5.67 -10.04 -0.68
CA PHE A 248 4.57 -9.63 0.18
C PHE A 248 3.99 -10.82 0.92
N ALA A 249 3.77 -10.68 2.22
CA ALA A 249 3.04 -11.61 3.07
C ALA A 249 2.06 -10.86 3.96
N ALA A 250 1.15 -11.61 4.60
CA ALA A 250 0.33 -11.08 5.66
C ALA A 250 0.22 -12.08 6.81
N GLU A 251 0.26 -11.55 8.03
CA GLU A 251 0.16 -12.33 9.25
C GLU A 251 -0.79 -11.61 10.21
N ARG A 252 -1.90 -12.26 10.57
CA ARG A 252 -2.80 -11.84 11.65
C ARG A 252 -3.16 -10.34 11.69
N GLY A 253 -3.47 -9.76 10.52
CA GLY A 253 -3.87 -8.35 10.39
C GLY A 253 -2.72 -7.37 10.11
N TYR A 254 -1.51 -7.88 9.82
CA TYR A 254 -0.37 -7.07 9.38
C TYR A 254 0.07 -7.49 7.98
N LEU A 255 0.40 -6.52 7.13
CA LEU A 255 1.12 -6.71 5.88
C LEU A 255 2.62 -6.66 6.13
N LEU A 256 3.35 -7.53 5.44
CA LEU A 256 4.79 -7.66 5.51
C LEU A 256 5.36 -7.50 4.10
N ARG A 257 6.38 -6.66 3.96
CA ARG A 257 7.09 -6.43 2.71
C ARG A 257 8.58 -6.68 2.91
N THR A 258 9.20 -7.42 1.99
CA THR A 258 10.66 -7.52 1.91
C THR A 258 11.12 -7.22 0.49
N GLU A 259 12.32 -6.68 0.38
CA GLU A 259 12.95 -6.35 -0.88
C GLU A 259 14.44 -6.67 -0.76
N GLY A 260 14.98 -7.37 -1.76
CA GLY A 260 16.37 -7.78 -1.72
C GLY A 260 16.84 -8.45 -3.00
N PRO A 261 18.13 -8.84 -3.07
CA PRO A 261 18.67 -9.58 -4.19
C PRO A 261 17.98 -10.94 -4.34
N ILE A 262 17.94 -11.45 -5.58
CA ILE A 262 17.34 -12.75 -5.87
C ILE A 262 18.32 -13.87 -5.53
N ASP A 263 17.93 -14.73 -4.59
CA ASP A 263 18.55 -16.05 -4.44
C ASP A 263 17.84 -17.04 -5.38
N THR A 264 18.55 -17.48 -6.42
CA THR A 264 18.03 -18.43 -7.41
C THR A 264 17.94 -19.86 -6.89
N ASN A 265 18.53 -20.15 -5.72
CA ASN A 265 18.52 -21.48 -5.11
C ASN A 265 17.43 -21.64 -4.03
N ALA A 266 16.77 -20.54 -3.63
CA ALA A 266 15.74 -20.53 -2.60
C ALA A 266 14.32 -20.45 -3.20
N ALA A 267 13.33 -20.94 -2.45
CA ALA A 267 11.93 -20.67 -2.76
C ALA A 267 11.67 -19.14 -2.73
N PRO A 268 10.82 -18.60 -3.62
CA PRO A 268 10.48 -17.19 -3.57
C PRO A 268 9.88 -16.83 -2.22
N CYS A 269 10.33 -15.71 -1.63
CA CYS A 269 9.72 -15.10 -0.45
C CYS A 269 9.71 -16.03 0.79
N SER A 270 10.84 -16.68 1.07
CA SER A 270 10.96 -17.61 2.20
C SER A 270 11.15 -16.95 3.56
N ASP A 271 11.56 -15.67 3.61
CA ASP A 271 11.89 -14.98 4.85
C ASP A 271 11.24 -13.59 4.93
N PHE A 272 10.49 -13.39 6.01
CA PHE A 272 9.89 -12.11 6.40
C PHE A 272 10.30 -11.71 7.83
N SER A 273 11.28 -12.37 8.43
CA SER A 273 11.70 -12.16 9.83
C SER A 273 12.14 -10.74 10.14
N GLN A 274 12.69 -10.03 9.14
CA GLN A 274 13.11 -8.63 9.21
C GLN A 274 12.10 -7.64 8.61
N ALA A 275 10.96 -8.12 8.10
CA ALA A 275 9.94 -7.25 7.53
C ALA A 275 9.27 -6.43 8.64
N GLU A 276 9.23 -5.10 8.46
CA GLU A 276 8.45 -4.21 9.31
C GLU A 276 6.95 -4.48 9.10
N PRO A 277 6.19 -4.78 10.17
CA PRO A 277 4.77 -5.02 10.06
C PRO A 277 3.99 -3.72 9.87
N GLU A 278 3.19 -3.67 8.81
CA GLU A 278 2.25 -2.58 8.57
C GLU A 278 0.82 -3.04 8.92
N PRO A 279 0.11 -2.35 9.83
CA PRO A 279 -1.27 -2.73 10.14
C PRO A 279 -2.17 -2.64 8.92
N LEU A 280 -2.99 -3.67 8.67
CA LEU A 280 -3.86 -3.73 7.50
C LEU A 280 -4.79 -2.52 7.42
N GLU A 281 -5.31 -2.05 8.55
CA GLU A 281 -6.17 -0.87 8.60
C GLU A 281 -5.51 0.41 8.07
N GLU A 282 -4.20 0.58 8.23
CA GLU A 282 -3.49 1.76 7.70
C GLU A 282 -3.31 1.65 6.17
N VAL A 283 -3.09 0.44 5.66
CA VAL A 283 -3.05 0.18 4.20
C VAL A 283 -4.42 0.45 3.59
N LEU A 284 -5.50 -0.01 4.21
CA LEU A 284 -6.87 0.26 3.76
C LEU A 284 -7.19 1.76 3.73
N LEU A 285 -6.57 2.55 4.62
CA LEU A 285 -6.67 4.00 4.63
C LEU A 285 -5.78 4.68 3.57
N SER A 286 -4.69 4.05 3.13
CA SER A 286 -3.84 4.64 2.09
C SER A 286 -4.47 4.54 0.70
N LEU A 287 -5.16 3.43 0.40
CA LEU A 287 -5.63 3.10 -0.95
C LEU A 287 -6.54 4.19 -1.58
N PRO A 288 -7.54 4.77 -0.88
CA PRO A 288 -8.32 5.87 -1.45
C PRO A 288 -7.51 7.15 -1.67
N MET A 289 -6.55 7.45 -0.80
CA MET A 289 -5.67 8.60 -0.96
C MET A 289 -4.70 8.40 -2.14
N GLU A 290 -4.19 7.20 -2.34
CA GLU A 290 -3.38 6.83 -3.51
C GLU A 290 -4.17 6.91 -4.82
N ALA A 291 -5.44 6.48 -4.79
CA ALA A 291 -6.34 6.66 -5.92
C ALA A 291 -6.44 8.15 -6.29
N LEU A 292 -6.80 9.00 -5.33
CA LEU A 292 -6.89 10.44 -5.53
C LEU A 292 -5.58 11.07 -6.01
N SER A 293 -4.44 10.69 -5.42
CA SER A 293 -3.13 11.29 -5.75
C SER A 293 -2.65 10.90 -7.14
N SER A 294 -2.85 9.65 -7.55
CA SER A 294 -2.44 9.15 -8.87
C SER A 294 -3.26 9.73 -10.03
N GLY A 295 -4.48 10.20 -9.75
CA GLY A 295 -5.40 10.69 -10.77
C GLY A 295 -5.92 9.58 -11.68
N ASP A 296 -6.32 9.95 -12.89
CA ASP A 296 -6.85 9.00 -13.88
C ASP A 296 -5.75 8.03 -14.34
N TRP A 297 -6.17 6.80 -14.67
CA TRP A 297 -5.31 5.82 -15.33
C TRP A 297 -5.73 5.64 -16.80
N PRO A 298 -4.79 5.56 -17.75
CA PRO A 298 -3.34 5.73 -17.59
C PRO A 298 -2.97 7.16 -17.14
N PRO A 299 -1.77 7.37 -16.55
CA PRO A 299 -1.32 8.71 -16.21
C PRO A 299 -1.46 9.64 -17.41
N ALA A 300 -1.89 10.88 -17.20
CA ALA A 300 -2.21 11.81 -18.29
C ALA A 300 -1.06 11.99 -19.30
N ALA A 301 0.18 11.92 -18.83
CA ALA A 301 1.37 12.01 -19.67
C ALA A 301 1.56 10.77 -20.58
N ALA A 302 1.08 9.60 -20.15
CA ALA A 302 1.07 8.37 -20.94
C ALA A 302 -0.20 8.18 -21.79
N ALA A 303 -1.27 8.93 -21.52
CA ALA A 303 -2.54 8.80 -22.25
C ALA A 303 -2.43 9.13 -23.75
N SER A 304 -1.53 10.05 -24.11
CA SER A 304 -1.14 10.38 -25.50
C SER A 304 0.09 9.60 -25.99
N GLY A 305 0.59 8.66 -25.19
CA GLY A 305 1.76 7.85 -25.48
C GLY A 305 1.54 6.86 -26.63
N THR A 306 2.65 6.25 -27.06
CA THR A 306 2.62 5.23 -28.12
C THR A 306 2.09 3.91 -27.58
N ARG A 307 1.12 3.31 -28.26
CA ARG A 307 0.64 1.96 -27.93
C ARG A 307 1.70 0.93 -28.29
N GLY A 308 1.95 0.00 -27.38
CA GLY A 308 2.90 -1.09 -27.56
C GLY A 308 2.51 -2.33 -26.79
N THR A 309 3.44 -3.28 -26.71
CA THR A 309 3.32 -4.48 -25.89
C THR A 309 4.54 -4.56 -24.98
N PHE A 310 4.31 -4.67 -23.68
CA PHE A 310 5.32 -4.97 -22.70
C PHE A 310 5.41 -6.49 -22.52
N THR A 311 6.63 -7.03 -22.53
CA THR A 311 6.88 -8.47 -22.42
C THR A 311 7.76 -8.81 -21.22
N ALA A 312 7.37 -9.81 -20.44
CA ALA A 312 8.09 -10.30 -19.27
C ALA A 312 7.75 -11.78 -18.99
N GLU A 313 8.77 -12.63 -18.85
CA GLU A 313 8.64 -14.09 -18.64
C GLU A 313 7.59 -14.78 -19.56
N GLY A 314 7.55 -14.41 -20.84
CA GLY A 314 6.59 -14.98 -21.81
C GLY A 314 5.15 -14.49 -21.66
N ARG A 315 4.92 -13.42 -20.89
CA ARG A 315 3.63 -12.73 -20.77
C ARG A 315 3.66 -11.45 -21.59
N ASP A 316 2.56 -11.22 -22.31
CA ASP A 316 2.34 -10.01 -23.09
C ASP A 316 1.31 -9.12 -22.39
N VAL A 317 1.66 -7.86 -22.18
CA VAL A 317 0.80 -6.85 -21.55
C VAL A 317 0.65 -5.67 -22.51
N PRO A 318 -0.59 -5.33 -22.93
CA PRO A 318 -0.84 -4.11 -23.67
C PRO A 318 -0.32 -2.90 -22.89
N ALA A 319 0.49 -2.06 -23.53
CA ALA A 319 1.23 -0.99 -22.86
C ALA A 319 1.09 0.36 -23.56
N LEU A 320 1.29 1.42 -22.79
CA LEU A 320 1.42 2.79 -23.25
C LEU A 320 2.83 3.28 -22.91
N ILE A 321 3.53 3.77 -23.92
CA ILE A 321 4.91 4.21 -23.82
C ILE A 321 4.93 5.73 -23.94
N GLU A 322 5.30 6.39 -22.86
CA GLU A 322 5.57 7.81 -22.82
C GLU A 322 7.07 8.05 -23.05
N GLN A 323 7.40 9.03 -23.89
CA GLN A 323 8.75 9.55 -24.01
C GLN A 323 8.73 11.06 -23.86
N ARG A 324 9.59 11.58 -22.98
CA ARG A 324 9.80 13.01 -22.82
C ARG A 324 11.27 13.36 -22.88
N THR A 325 11.57 14.51 -23.47
CA THR A 325 12.94 15.03 -23.54
C THR A 325 13.03 16.27 -22.68
N GLU A 326 13.98 16.29 -21.74
CA GLU A 326 14.23 17.43 -20.87
C GLU A 326 15.70 17.82 -20.92
N ASN A 327 16.00 19.11 -20.80
CA ASN A 327 17.37 19.60 -20.69
C ASN A 327 17.75 19.66 -19.22
N PHE A 328 18.75 18.87 -18.81
CA PHE A 328 19.26 18.88 -17.45
C PHE A 328 20.76 19.10 -17.47
N GLU A 329 21.24 20.11 -16.74
CA GLU A 329 22.66 20.52 -16.71
C GLU A 329 23.28 20.78 -18.11
N GLY A 330 22.47 21.26 -19.06
CA GLY A 330 22.93 21.59 -20.41
C GLY A 330 23.08 20.40 -21.37
N ALA A 331 22.64 19.20 -20.98
CA ALA A 331 22.54 18.04 -21.87
C ALA A 331 21.08 17.57 -22.01
N PRO A 332 20.62 17.19 -23.23
CA PRO A 332 19.31 16.58 -23.41
C PRO A 332 19.29 15.20 -22.75
N ARG A 333 18.23 14.92 -22.01
CA ARG A 333 17.90 13.60 -21.47
C ARG A 333 16.56 13.16 -22.00
N VAL A 334 16.47 11.90 -22.42
CA VAL A 334 15.25 11.25 -22.86
C VAL A 334 14.81 10.30 -21.77
N PHE A 335 13.65 10.57 -21.19
CA PHE A 335 12.97 9.68 -20.25
C PHE A 335 11.95 8.87 -21.03
N SER A 336 11.96 7.56 -20.81
CA SER A 336 10.97 6.64 -21.36
C SER A 336 10.30 5.89 -20.23
N GLU A 337 8.97 5.93 -20.16
CA GLU A 337 8.17 5.21 -19.17
C GLU A 337 7.15 4.34 -19.90
N THR A 338 7.03 3.08 -19.49
CA THR A 338 6.09 2.12 -20.06
C THR A 338 5.07 1.74 -19.00
N TYR A 339 3.81 2.09 -19.22
CA TYR A 339 2.70 1.78 -18.33
C TYR A 339 1.84 0.66 -18.90
N ALA A 340 1.17 -0.10 -18.03
CA ALA A 340 0.08 -0.97 -18.46
C ALA A 340 -1.05 -0.11 -19.06
N ALA A 341 -1.53 -0.47 -20.26
CA ALA A 341 -2.68 0.22 -20.85
C ALA A 341 -3.96 -0.05 -20.01
N GLU A 342 -4.08 -1.26 -19.46
CA GLU A 342 -5.14 -1.67 -18.54
C GLU A 342 -4.49 -2.43 -17.34
N PRO A 343 -4.46 -1.85 -16.13
CA PRO A 343 -3.84 -2.44 -14.94
C PRO A 343 -4.44 -3.79 -14.51
N TRP A 344 -5.67 -4.06 -14.95
CA TRP A 344 -6.39 -5.31 -14.68
C TRP A 344 -6.35 -6.31 -15.84
N ALA A 345 -5.53 -6.06 -16.86
CA ALA A 345 -5.41 -6.97 -17.99
C ALA A 345 -4.98 -8.38 -17.55
N PRO A 346 -5.47 -9.46 -18.19
CA PRO A 346 -5.14 -10.83 -17.85
C PRO A 346 -3.62 -11.13 -17.84
N GLY A 347 -2.84 -10.47 -18.69
CA GLY A 347 -1.38 -10.60 -18.71
C GLY A 347 -0.72 -10.29 -17.36
N LEU A 348 -1.33 -9.40 -16.56
CA LEU A 348 -0.85 -8.99 -15.24
C LEU A 348 -1.36 -9.89 -14.10
N ALA A 349 -2.08 -10.98 -14.38
CA ALA A 349 -2.57 -11.88 -13.34
C ALA A 349 -1.44 -12.35 -12.39
N GLY A 350 -1.67 -12.26 -11.09
CA GLY A 350 -0.67 -12.56 -10.05
C GLY A 350 0.32 -11.44 -9.74
N LEU A 351 0.29 -10.30 -10.46
CA LEU A 351 1.09 -9.14 -10.10
C LEU A 351 0.46 -8.43 -8.87
N PRO A 352 1.23 -8.11 -7.81
CA PRO A 352 0.78 -7.31 -6.68
C PRO A 352 0.16 -5.97 -7.07
N TYR A 353 -0.83 -5.51 -6.30
CA TYR A 353 -1.55 -4.26 -6.52
C TYR A 353 -0.62 -3.07 -6.79
N GLU A 354 0.42 -2.87 -5.98
CA GLU A 354 1.30 -1.70 -6.11
C GLU A 354 1.98 -1.62 -7.48
N ALA A 355 2.46 -2.75 -8.01
CA ALA A 355 3.20 -2.82 -9.25
C ALA A 355 2.32 -2.65 -10.50
N ARG A 356 1.00 -2.88 -10.39
CA ARG A 356 0.05 -2.67 -11.50
C ARG A 356 -0.11 -1.20 -11.87
N PHE A 357 0.10 -0.31 -10.90
CA PHE A 357 -0.11 1.13 -11.04
C PHE A 357 1.20 1.92 -10.98
N GLN A 358 2.31 1.25 -11.33
CA GLN A 358 3.64 1.83 -11.54
C GLN A 358 4.09 1.59 -12.98
N PRO A 359 5.11 2.31 -13.49
CA PRO A 359 5.74 1.96 -14.77
C PRO A 359 6.24 0.50 -14.74
N LEU A 360 5.86 -0.30 -15.74
CA LEU A 360 6.39 -1.64 -15.99
C LEU A 360 7.87 -1.58 -16.41
N ALA A 361 8.26 -0.49 -17.05
CA ALA A 361 9.65 -0.14 -17.30
C ALA A 361 9.84 1.38 -17.29
N SER A 362 11.00 1.82 -16.85
CA SER A 362 11.47 3.19 -16.97
C SER A 362 12.95 3.20 -17.38
N SER A 363 13.34 4.14 -18.22
CA SER A 363 14.74 4.33 -18.61
C SER A 363 15.05 5.79 -18.85
N THR A 364 16.29 6.18 -18.56
CA THR A 364 16.84 7.50 -18.85
C THR A 364 18.03 7.35 -19.78
N GLU A 365 18.01 8.07 -20.88
CA GLU A 365 19.11 8.13 -21.84
C GLU A 365 19.64 9.57 -21.92
N ARG A 366 20.94 9.76 -21.84
CA ARG A 366 21.60 11.04 -22.12
C ARG A 366 21.96 11.12 -23.59
N GLU A 367 21.65 12.26 -24.21
CA GLU A 367 22.13 12.57 -25.55
C GLU A 367 23.55 13.15 -25.46
N VAL A 368 24.50 12.50 -26.14
CA VAL A 368 25.89 12.93 -26.24
C VAL A 368 26.18 13.54 -27.62
N ALA A 369 27.34 14.18 -27.76
CA ALA A 369 27.73 14.83 -29.01
C ALA A 369 27.58 13.90 -30.22
N GLY A 370 26.95 14.40 -31.28
CA GLY A 370 26.65 13.63 -32.49
C GLY A 370 25.31 12.87 -32.45
N GLY A 371 24.43 13.15 -31.47
CA GLY A 371 23.07 12.58 -31.40
C GLY A 371 23.01 11.13 -30.92
N LYS A 372 24.15 10.59 -30.43
CA LYS A 372 24.20 9.26 -29.82
C LYS A 372 23.52 9.31 -28.45
N ARG A 373 22.82 8.24 -28.09
CA ARG A 373 22.20 8.07 -26.78
C ARG A 373 23.00 7.09 -25.92
N GLU A 374 23.21 7.46 -24.66
CA GLU A 374 23.88 6.63 -23.67
C GLU A 374 22.94 6.41 -22.49
N SER A 375 22.74 5.16 -22.08
CA SER A 375 21.86 4.84 -20.95
C SER A 375 22.47 5.36 -19.65
N GLU A 376 21.69 6.15 -18.91
CA GLU A 376 22.00 6.57 -17.53
C GLU A 376 21.32 5.65 -16.50
N GLY A 377 20.49 4.71 -16.97
CA GLY A 377 19.91 3.64 -16.18
C GLY A 377 18.39 3.57 -16.26
N GLY A 378 17.81 2.69 -15.45
CA GLY A 378 16.38 2.42 -15.50
C GLY A 378 15.94 1.29 -14.60
N THR A 379 14.65 1.02 -14.63
CA THR A 379 14.05 -0.14 -13.98
C THR A 379 13.15 -0.89 -14.94
N ARG A 380 13.09 -2.21 -14.83
CA ARG A 380 12.19 -3.02 -15.66
C ARG A 380 11.66 -4.19 -14.85
N LEU A 381 10.35 -4.40 -14.90
CA LEU A 381 9.70 -5.61 -14.39
C LEU A 381 10.15 -6.81 -15.24
N VAL A 382 10.67 -7.86 -14.59
CA VAL A 382 11.22 -9.03 -15.28
C VAL A 382 10.27 -10.22 -15.18
N ARG A 383 9.65 -10.38 -14.01
CA ARG A 383 8.88 -11.57 -13.63
C ARG A 383 7.95 -11.25 -12.46
N TRP A 384 6.87 -12.00 -12.33
CA TRP A 384 5.99 -11.98 -11.16
C TRP A 384 5.21 -13.29 -11.04
N GLY A 385 4.70 -13.56 -9.84
CA GLY A 385 3.89 -14.74 -9.62
C GLY A 385 3.43 -14.88 -8.18
N SER A 386 2.82 -16.02 -7.89
CA SER A 386 2.48 -16.40 -6.53
C SER A 386 3.55 -17.32 -5.94
N TRP A 387 3.84 -17.12 -4.66
CA TRP A 387 4.70 -18.01 -3.87
C TRP A 387 3.90 -18.90 -2.90
N LEU A 388 2.59 -18.69 -2.81
CA LEU A 388 1.66 -19.61 -2.16
C LEU A 388 1.34 -20.75 -3.14
N GLY A 389 2.22 -21.75 -3.17
CA GLY A 389 2.05 -22.91 -4.04
C GLY A 389 0.99 -23.89 -3.54
N GLY A 390 0.09 -24.33 -4.43
CA GLY A 390 -0.25 -25.75 -4.54
C GLY A 390 -1.47 -26.31 -3.82
N GLN A 391 -2.67 -25.74 -4.01
CA GLN A 391 -3.90 -26.53 -3.97
C GLN A 391 -4.57 -26.47 -5.35
N LYS A 392 -4.16 -27.39 -6.21
CA LYS A 392 -5.04 -27.91 -7.26
C LYS A 392 -5.75 -29.13 -6.71
#